data_AF-X1AZQ7-F1
#
_entry.id   AF-X1AZQ7-F1
#
_cell.length_a   1.000
_cell.length_b   1.000
_cell.length_c   1.000
_cell.angle_alpha   90.00
_cell.angle_beta   90.00
_cell.angle_gamma   90.00
#
_symmetry.space_group_name_H-M   'P 1'
#
loop_
_entity.id
_entity.type
_entity.pdbx_description
1 polymer ?
#
loop_
_entity_poly.entity_id
_entity_poly.type
_entity_poly.pdbx_seq_one_letter_code
_entity_poly.pdbx_strand_id
1 'polypeptide(L)'
;VLAGLSGINMVSGPGMLDFESTQSFEKLVIDNEIAGMVMRMVNGITDYGEPFAKDILNDYDANYSLLSHSTTLSLFRKELYISKPINGLQVTNRETREQWKSSGSTSARKRAKGIAEALSIREPRVEINDSLKSELGKIASENLA
;
A
#
# COMPACT_ATOMS: atom_id res chain seq x y z
N VAL A 1 -10.05 8.79 1.63
CA VAL A 1 -9.81 10.03 0.85
C VAL A 1 -10.19 11.26 1.67
N LEU A 2 -11.48 11.50 1.95
CA LEU A 2 -11.94 12.68 2.71
C LEU A 2 -11.17 12.89 4.02
N ALA A 3 -11.03 11.84 4.83
CA ALA A 3 -10.27 11.92 6.08
C ALA A 3 -8.84 12.45 5.92
N GLY A 4 -8.12 12.01 4.88
CA GLY A 4 -6.76 12.48 4.59
C GLY A 4 -6.73 13.94 4.12
N LEU A 5 -7.66 14.33 3.25
CA LEU A 5 -7.74 15.71 2.74
C LEU A 5 -8.22 16.71 3.81
N SER A 6 -9.05 16.27 4.76
CA SER A 6 -9.54 17.08 5.87
C SER A 6 -8.55 17.17 7.04
N GLY A 7 -7.36 16.56 6.94
CA GLY A 7 -6.36 16.61 8.00
C GLY A 7 -6.73 15.81 9.26
N ILE A 8 -7.57 14.77 9.15
CA ILE A 8 -7.92 13.92 10.30
C ILE A 8 -6.67 13.16 10.78
N ASN A 9 -6.32 13.33 12.05
CA ASN A 9 -5.08 12.77 12.61
C ASN A 9 -5.16 11.27 12.91
N MET A 10 -6.35 10.73 13.19
CA MET A 10 -6.55 9.32 13.53
C MET A 10 -7.76 8.76 12.78
N VAL A 11 -7.53 7.71 11.99
CA VAL A 11 -8.56 7.03 11.21
C VAL A 11 -8.54 5.55 11.57
N SER A 12 -9.65 5.08 12.15
CA SER A 12 -9.95 3.65 12.31
C SER A 12 -10.79 3.15 11.13
N GLY A 13 -10.96 1.84 11.02
CA GLY A 13 -11.86 1.26 10.03
C GLY A 13 -11.27 0.42 8.88
N PRO A 14 -9.96 0.38 8.60
CA PRO A 14 -9.45 -0.57 7.60
C PRO A 14 -9.90 -2.00 7.90
N GLY A 15 -10.45 -2.69 6.89
CA GLY A 15 -10.97 -4.05 7.02
C GLY A 15 -12.43 -4.17 7.45
N MET A 16 -13.04 -3.08 7.94
CA MET A 16 -14.43 -3.09 8.40
C MET A 16 -15.41 -3.14 7.22
N LEU A 17 -16.43 -3.96 7.37
CA LEU A 17 -17.59 -4.14 6.50
C LEU A 17 -18.86 -4.16 7.36
N ASP A 18 -20.02 -4.02 6.70
CA ASP A 18 -21.33 -4.11 7.35
C ASP A 18 -21.45 -3.23 8.60
N PHE A 19 -21.17 -1.93 8.41
CA PHE A 19 -21.18 -0.93 9.48
C PHE A 19 -20.38 -1.36 10.72
N GLU A 20 -19.13 -1.77 10.48
CA GLU A 20 -18.16 -2.18 11.51
C GLU A 20 -18.46 -3.52 12.20
N SER A 21 -19.58 -4.17 11.86
CA SER A 21 -19.99 -5.46 12.45
C SER A 21 -19.20 -6.65 11.89
N THR A 22 -18.50 -6.48 10.77
CA THR A 22 -17.70 -7.53 10.13
C THR A 22 -16.29 -7.06 9.82
N GLN A 23 -15.30 -7.91 10.09
CA GLN A 23 -13.91 -7.72 9.65
C GLN A 23 -13.56 -8.65 8.49
N SER A 24 -12.97 -8.11 7.43
CA SER A 24 -12.47 -8.88 6.29
C SER A 24 -10.99 -8.59 6.07
N PHE A 25 -10.19 -9.66 6.01
CA PHE A 25 -8.76 -9.54 5.70
C PHE A 25 -8.51 -9.07 4.27
N GLU A 26 -9.35 -9.49 3.31
CA GLU A 26 -9.26 -8.98 1.94
C GLU A 26 -9.51 -7.47 1.90
N LYS A 27 -10.54 -7.00 2.61
CA LYS A 27 -10.86 -5.58 2.71
C LYS A 27 -9.74 -4.82 3.41
N LEU A 28 -9.14 -5.38 4.45
CA LEU A 28 -8.00 -4.78 5.15
C LEU A 28 -6.81 -4.55 4.22
N VAL A 29 -6.46 -5.55 3.40
CA VAL A 29 -5.39 -5.43 2.42
C VAL A 29 -5.71 -4.38 1.35
N ILE A 30 -6.96 -4.35 0.87
CA ILE A 30 -7.41 -3.34 -0.10
C ILE A 30 -7.34 -1.94 0.50
N ASP A 31 -7.84 -1.76 1.73
CA ASP A 31 -7.84 -0.48 2.44
C ASP A 31 -6.43 0.01 2.74
N ASN A 32 -5.51 -0.89 3.08
CA ASN A 32 -4.10 -0.54 3.24
C ASN A 32 -3.50 0.01 1.93
N GLU A 33 -3.86 -0.56 0.77
CA GLU A 33 -3.39 -0.04 -0.51
C GLU A 33 -3.99 1.34 -0.82
N ILE A 34 -5.28 1.54 -0.54
CA ILE A 34 -5.96 2.83 -0.67
C ILE A 34 -5.34 3.87 0.29
N ALA A 35 -5.02 3.48 1.53
CA ALA A 35 -4.38 4.36 2.50
C ALA A 35 -3.03 4.85 1.96
N GLY A 36 -2.20 3.96 1.40
CA GLY A 36 -0.95 4.37 0.75
C GLY A 36 -1.15 5.35 -0.42
N MET A 37 -2.19 5.15 -1.24
CA MET A 37 -2.56 6.10 -2.30
C MET A 37 -2.98 7.46 -1.73
N VAL A 38 -3.77 7.46 -0.65
CA VAL A 38 -4.21 8.68 0.04
C VAL A 38 -3.02 9.42 0.66
N MET A 39 -2.10 8.72 1.32
CA MET A 39 -0.89 9.31 1.88
C MET A 39 -0.04 9.97 0.80
N ARG A 40 0.12 9.31 -0.36
CA ARG A 40 0.83 9.91 -1.49
C ARG A 40 0.11 11.16 -2.03
N MET A 41 -1.21 11.14 -2.11
CA MET A 41 -2.00 12.29 -2.54
C MET A 41 -1.86 13.47 -1.57
N VAL A 42 -1.90 13.21 -0.26
CA VAL A 42 -1.75 14.22 0.80
C VAL A 42 -0.37 14.88 0.77
N ASN A 43 0.69 14.15 0.39
CA ASN A 43 2.02 14.74 0.21
C ASN A 43 2.07 15.85 -0.86
N GLY A 44 1.06 15.94 -1.74
CA GLY A 44 0.96 17.01 -2.74
C GLY A 44 2.03 16.92 -3.83
N ILE A 45 2.40 18.09 -4.36
CA ILE A 45 3.42 18.25 -5.40
C ILE A 45 4.72 18.64 -4.72
N THR A 46 5.78 17.86 -4.95
CA THR A 46 7.12 18.15 -4.43
C THR A 46 7.92 18.93 -5.47
N ASP A 47 8.53 20.04 -5.07
CA ASP A 47 9.54 20.72 -5.87
C ASP A 47 10.90 20.03 -5.65
N TYR A 48 11.43 19.39 -6.69
CA TYR A 48 12.74 18.74 -6.66
C TYR A 48 13.89 19.64 -7.15
N GLY A 49 13.59 20.89 -7.53
CA GLY A 49 14.56 21.78 -8.15
C GLY A 49 14.90 21.38 -9.59
N GLU A 50 16.11 21.73 -10.03
CA GLU A 50 16.57 21.50 -11.39
C GLU A 50 17.02 20.04 -11.67
N PRO A 51 16.87 19.55 -12.92
CA PRO A 51 16.25 20.22 -14.07
C PRO A 51 14.72 20.28 -13.94
N PHE A 52 14.11 21.41 -14.34
CA PHE A 52 12.65 21.51 -14.36
C PHE A 52 12.07 20.66 -15.48
N ALA A 53 10.77 20.34 -15.41
CA ALA A 53 10.10 19.55 -16.44
C ALA A 53 10.30 20.12 -17.86
N LYS A 54 10.32 21.44 -18.01
CA LYS A 54 10.62 22.11 -19.30
C LYS A 54 12.01 21.75 -19.86
N ASP A 55 13.00 21.57 -18.98
CA ASP A 55 14.38 21.31 -19.36
C ASP A 55 14.52 19.82 -19.73
N ILE A 56 13.88 18.93 -18.97
CA ILE A 56 13.78 17.49 -19.28
C ILE A 56 13.09 17.27 -20.63
N LEU A 57 12.08 18.09 -20.97
CA LEU A 57 11.38 18.01 -22.26
C LEU A 57 12.24 18.45 -23.46
N ASN A 58 13.38 19.10 -23.25
CA ASN A 58 14.32 19.35 -24.36
C ASN A 58 15.04 18.07 -24.80
N ASP A 59 15.16 17.09 -23.90
CA ASP A 59 15.75 15.77 -24.17
C ASP A 59 14.74 14.78 -24.79
N TYR A 60 13.55 15.26 -25.16
CA TYR A 60 12.54 14.54 -25.94
C TYR A 60 13.02 14.42 -27.40
N ASP A 61 14.13 13.72 -27.62
CA ASP A 61 14.75 13.56 -28.93
C ASP A 61 14.00 12.56 -29.83
N ALA A 62 14.61 12.15 -30.95
CA ALA A 62 13.99 11.37 -32.03
C ALA A 62 13.22 10.10 -31.60
N ASN A 63 13.45 9.59 -30.37
CA ASN A 63 12.75 8.43 -29.83
C ASN A 63 11.47 8.78 -29.04
N TYR A 64 11.15 10.06 -28.84
CA TYR A 64 9.95 10.55 -28.14
C TYR A 64 9.71 9.88 -26.77
N SER A 65 10.78 9.60 -26.02
CA SER A 65 10.73 8.81 -24.79
C SER A 65 11.59 9.41 -23.69
N LEU A 66 11.02 9.50 -22.48
CA LEU A 66 11.72 9.90 -21.26
C LEU A 66 11.89 8.75 -20.26
N LEU A 67 11.52 7.52 -20.63
CA LEU A 67 11.53 6.39 -19.70
C LEU A 67 12.95 6.03 -19.21
N SER A 68 13.96 6.23 -20.07
CA SER A 68 15.38 6.03 -19.76
C SER A 68 16.08 7.29 -19.26
N HIS A 69 15.39 8.43 -19.17
CA HIS A 69 15.99 9.67 -18.70
C HIS A 69 16.40 9.56 -17.23
N SER A 70 17.58 10.08 -16.87
CA SER A 70 18.15 9.97 -15.52
C SER A 70 17.21 10.53 -14.45
N THR A 71 16.57 11.68 -14.71
CA THR A 71 15.58 12.27 -13.82
C THR A 71 14.37 11.36 -13.62
N THR A 72 13.81 10.78 -14.69
CA THR A 72 12.68 9.84 -14.60
C THR A 72 13.04 8.65 -13.73
N LEU A 73 14.20 8.02 -13.96
CA LEU A 73 14.66 6.86 -13.18
C LEU A 73 14.84 7.22 -11.70
N SER A 74 15.38 8.40 -11.41
CA SER A 74 15.64 8.86 -10.04
C SER A 74 14.38 9.26 -9.26
N LEU A 75 13.37 9.83 -9.95
CA LEU A 75 12.15 10.35 -9.32
C LEU A 75 10.99 9.35 -9.35
N PHE A 76 10.97 8.38 -10.26
CA PHE A 76 9.84 7.45 -10.46
C PHE A 76 9.36 6.79 -9.15
N ARG A 77 10.30 6.29 -8.33
CA ARG A 77 9.97 5.64 -7.05
C ARG A 77 9.68 6.61 -5.90
N LYS A 78 10.04 7.89 -6.05
CA LYS A 78 9.76 8.96 -5.07
C LYS A 78 8.37 9.56 -5.31
N GLU A 79 8.04 9.79 -6.59
CA GLU A 79 6.84 10.47 -7.01
C GLU A 79 5.63 9.56 -7.21
N LEU A 80 5.81 8.28 -7.53
CA LEU A 80 4.66 7.39 -7.74
C LEU A 80 4.49 6.43 -6.57
N TYR A 81 3.26 6.34 -6.08
CA TYR A 81 2.86 5.25 -5.21
C TYR A 81 2.55 4.00 -6.04
N ILE A 82 3.44 3.02 -5.93
CA ILE A 82 3.26 1.67 -6.50
C ILE A 82 3.51 0.69 -5.36
N SER A 83 2.43 0.04 -4.91
CA SER A 83 2.52 -0.99 -3.88
C SER A 83 3.47 -2.10 -4.32
N LYS A 84 4.36 -2.55 -3.43
CA LYS A 84 5.24 -3.69 -3.73
C LYS A 84 4.39 -4.96 -3.83
N PRO A 85 4.66 -5.85 -4.81
CA PRO A 85 3.97 -7.13 -4.87
C PRO A 85 4.29 -7.96 -3.62
N ILE A 86 3.29 -8.68 -3.11
CA ILE A 86 3.43 -9.65 -2.03
C ILE A 86 3.11 -11.02 -2.61
N ASN A 87 4.10 -11.91 -2.61
CA ASN A 87 4.00 -13.23 -3.24
C ASN A 87 3.53 -13.15 -4.72
N GLY A 88 4.05 -12.18 -5.48
CA GLY A 88 3.67 -11.92 -6.87
C GLY A 88 2.29 -11.27 -7.06
N LEU A 89 1.55 -10.99 -5.99
CA LEU A 89 0.22 -10.40 -6.04
C LEU A 89 0.23 -8.90 -5.72
N GLN A 90 -0.61 -8.13 -6.40
CA GLN A 90 -0.92 -6.73 -6.11
C GLN A 90 -2.43 -6.52 -6.14
N VAL A 91 -2.97 -5.67 -5.27
CA VAL A 91 -4.40 -5.38 -5.28
C VAL A 91 -4.77 -4.67 -6.59
N THR A 92 -4.10 -3.56 -6.90
CA THR A 92 -4.21 -2.87 -8.19
C THR A 92 -3.38 -3.60 -9.24
N ASN A 93 -4.06 -4.33 -10.12
CA ASN A 93 -3.46 -4.91 -11.31
C ASN A 93 -3.16 -3.79 -12.32
N ARG A 94 -1.94 -3.79 -12.85
CA ARG A 94 -1.45 -2.81 -13.84
C ARG A 94 -1.04 -3.48 -15.16
N GLU A 95 -1.46 -4.72 -15.36
CA GLU A 95 -1.18 -5.47 -16.57
C GLU A 95 -2.07 -4.96 -17.71
N THR A 96 -1.69 -5.29 -18.94
CA THR A 96 -2.61 -5.13 -20.07
C THR A 96 -3.82 -6.04 -19.89
N ARG A 97 -4.94 -5.67 -20.52
CA ARG A 97 -6.18 -6.47 -20.45
C ARG A 97 -5.98 -7.92 -20.90
N GLU A 98 -5.19 -8.14 -21.94
CA GLU A 98 -4.95 -9.48 -22.48
C GLU A 98 -4.08 -10.33 -21.56
N GLN A 99 -3.06 -9.73 -20.91
CA GLN A 99 -2.28 -10.40 -19.86
C GLN A 99 -3.15 -10.75 -18.65
N TRP A 100 -3.97 -9.82 -18.16
CA TRP A 100 -4.88 -10.08 -17.05
C TRP A 100 -5.89 -11.19 -17.38
N LYS A 101 -6.39 -11.23 -18.62
CA LYS A 101 -7.28 -12.31 -19.08
C LYS A 101 -6.57 -13.66 -19.08
N SER A 102 -5.38 -13.74 -19.69
CA SER A 102 -4.61 -14.99 -19.77
C SER A 102 -4.13 -15.47 -18.41
N SER A 103 -3.93 -14.56 -17.44
CA SER A 103 -3.60 -14.88 -16.05
C SER A 103 -4.82 -15.24 -15.18
N GLY A 104 -5.98 -15.54 -15.79
CA GLY A 104 -7.17 -16.02 -15.09
C GLY A 104 -8.12 -14.93 -14.58
N SER A 105 -8.01 -13.69 -15.06
CA SER A 105 -8.99 -12.61 -14.85
C SER A 105 -9.33 -12.36 -13.37
N THR A 106 -8.33 -12.39 -12.50
CA THR A 106 -8.57 -12.33 -11.05
C THR A 106 -9.20 -11.00 -10.65
N SER A 107 -10.08 -11.01 -9.65
CA SER A 107 -10.61 -9.78 -9.05
C SER A 107 -9.62 -9.21 -8.01
N ALA A 108 -9.76 -7.93 -7.69
CA ALA A 108 -8.98 -7.30 -6.61
C ALA A 108 -9.14 -8.04 -5.28
N ARG A 109 -10.37 -8.47 -4.95
CA ARG A 109 -10.66 -9.28 -3.75
C ARG A 109 -9.89 -10.60 -3.75
N LYS A 110 -9.85 -11.32 -4.89
CA LYS A 110 -9.14 -12.60 -4.98
C LYS A 110 -7.62 -12.43 -4.78
N ARG A 111 -7.04 -11.37 -5.35
CA ARG A 111 -5.62 -11.04 -5.11
C ARG A 111 -5.37 -10.63 -3.67
N ALA A 112 -6.24 -9.81 -3.10
CA ALA A 112 -6.15 -9.39 -1.69
C ALA A 112 -6.22 -10.57 -0.72
N LYS A 113 -7.05 -11.58 -1.01
CA LYS A 113 -7.09 -12.84 -0.23
C LYS A 113 -5.74 -13.54 -0.21
N GLY A 114 -5.12 -13.76 -1.38
CA GLY A 114 -3.81 -14.42 -1.45
C GLY A 114 -2.70 -13.60 -0.78
N ILE A 115 -2.79 -12.26 -0.82
CA ILE A 115 -1.88 -11.38 -0.07
C ILE A 115 -2.07 -11.54 1.45
N ALA A 116 -3.32 -11.55 1.92
CA ALA A 116 -3.62 -11.73 3.35
C ALA A 116 -3.11 -13.08 3.86
N GLU A 117 -3.35 -14.16 3.11
CA GLU A 117 -2.83 -15.50 3.41
C GLU A 117 -1.29 -15.54 3.42
N ALA A 118 -0.62 -14.84 2.50
CA ALA A 118 0.84 -14.76 2.49
C ALA A 118 1.41 -13.93 3.66
N LEU A 119 0.63 -13.00 4.21
CA LEU A 119 1.02 -12.18 5.37
C LEU A 119 0.77 -12.88 6.69
N SER A 120 -0.26 -13.73 6.81
CA SER A 120 -0.63 -14.40 8.06
C SER A 120 0.39 -15.46 8.51
N ILE A 121 1.24 -15.95 7.60
CA ILE A 121 2.27 -16.96 7.88
C ILE A 121 3.57 -16.31 8.43
N ARG A 122 3.64 -14.97 8.49
CA ARG A 122 4.85 -14.28 8.95
C ARG A 122 4.89 -14.20 10.47
N GLU A 123 6.01 -14.63 11.05
CA GLU A 123 6.29 -14.47 12.47
C GLU A 123 6.24 -12.99 12.91
N PRO A 124 5.78 -12.69 14.14
CA PRO A 124 5.83 -11.36 14.71
C PRO A 124 7.26 -10.81 14.68
N ARG A 125 7.43 -9.55 14.24
CA ARG A 125 8.75 -8.93 14.10
C ARG A 125 9.36 -8.44 15.42
N VAL A 126 8.57 -8.38 16.48
CA VAL A 126 8.99 -7.82 17.77
C VAL A 126 8.60 -8.81 18.85
N GLU A 127 9.60 -9.42 19.47
CA GLU A 127 9.41 -10.23 20.65
C GLU A 127 9.14 -9.32 21.86
N ILE A 128 8.12 -9.68 22.64
CA ILE A 128 7.85 -9.05 23.92
C ILE A 128 8.81 -9.68 24.93
N ASN A 129 9.51 -8.85 25.71
CA ASN A 129 10.37 -9.35 26.79
C ASN A 129 9.58 -10.27 27.74
N ASP A 130 10.20 -11.39 28.15
CA ASP A 130 9.55 -12.43 28.95
C ASP A 130 8.96 -11.91 30.27
N SER A 131 9.61 -10.95 30.93
CA SER A 131 9.10 -10.34 32.16
C SER A 131 7.77 -9.62 31.90
N LEU A 132 7.72 -8.83 30.83
CA LEU A 132 6.51 -8.09 30.46
C LEU A 132 5.40 -9.05 29.99
N LYS A 133 5.76 -10.11 29.25
CA LYS A 133 4.82 -11.15 28.84
C LYS A 133 4.21 -11.87 30.04
N SER A 134 5.02 -12.18 31.05
CA SER A 134 4.55 -12.80 32.29
C SER A 134 3.61 -11.88 33.08
N GLU A 135 3.96 -10.61 33.23
CA GLU A 135 3.13 -9.61 33.92
C GLU A 135 1.79 -9.41 33.21
N LEU A 136 1.79 -9.23 31.88
CA LEU A 136 0.56 -9.12 31.08
C LEU A 136 -0.32 -10.37 31.20
N GLY A 137 0.29 -11.56 31.20
CA GLY A 137 -0.41 -12.82 31.38
C GLY A 137 -1.08 -12.91 32.75
N LYS A 138 -0.39 -12.48 33.82
CA LYS A 138 -0.96 -12.40 35.17
C LYS A 138 -2.17 -11.47 35.22
N ILE A 139 -2.02 -10.23 34.75
CA ILE A 139 -3.10 -9.23 34.74
C ILE A 139 -4.32 -9.75 33.97
N ALA A 140 -4.10 -10.36 32.80
CA ALA A 140 -5.18 -10.93 32.00
C ALA A 140 -5.93 -12.03 32.76
N SER A 141 -5.20 -12.96 33.39
CA SER A 141 -5.81 -14.06 34.14
C SER A 141 -6.62 -13.61 35.37
N GLU A 142 -6.24 -12.50 35.99
CA GLU A 142 -6.91 -11.96 37.18
C GLU A 142 -8.20 -11.20 36.85
N ASN A 143 -8.33 -10.64 35.65
CA ASN A 143 -9.39 -9.67 35.30
C ASN A 143 -10.33 -10.11 34.17
N LEU A 144 -10.01 -11.16 33.41
CA LEU A 144 -10.83 -11.67 32.29
C LEU A 144 -11.60 -12.96 32.60
N ALA A 145 -11.73 -13.31 33.89
CA ALA A 145 -12.55 -14.44 34.35
C ALA A 145 -14.03 -14.09 34.46
#